data_AF-I3TDE0-F1
#
_entry.id   AF-I3TDE0-F1
#
_cell.length_a   1.000
_cell.length_b   1.000
_cell.length_c   1.000
_cell.angle_alpha   90.00
_cell.angle_beta   90.00
_cell.angle_gamma   90.00
#
_symmetry.space_group_name_H-M   'P 1'
#
loop_
_entity.id
_entity.type
_entity.pdbx_description
1 polymer ?
#
loop_
_entity_poly.entity_id
_entity_poly.type
_entity_poly.pdbx_seq_one_letter_code
_entity_poly.pdbx_strand_id
1 'polypeptide(L)'
;MGLVERGLEFLDHITERAGYKNDWIVVREADTSSDYGRLPYERPIKEHIVNGVINLDKPPGPTSHEVVAWVKKLVGVSKAGHGGTLEPL
;
A
#
# COMPACT_ATOMS: atom_id res chain seq x y z
N MET A 1 12.97 4.81 -19.60
CA MET A 1 11.66 4.21 -19.33
C MET A 1 10.65 5.31 -19.08
N GLY A 2 9.51 5.27 -19.75
CA GLY A 2 8.45 6.28 -19.60
C GLY A 2 7.74 6.19 -18.24
N LEU A 3 6.99 7.21 -17.86
CA LEU A 3 6.27 7.22 -16.57
C LEU A 3 5.23 6.09 -16.49
N VAL A 4 4.55 5.79 -17.60
CA VAL A 4 3.60 4.67 -17.72
C VAL A 4 4.30 3.33 -17.52
N GLU A 5 5.44 3.14 -18.19
CA GLU A 5 6.22 1.90 -18.15
C GLU A 5 6.69 1.58 -16.73
N ARG A 6 7.29 2.57 -16.03
CA ARG A 6 7.68 2.44 -14.62
C ARG A 6 6.49 2.12 -13.71
N GLY A 7 5.32 2.67 -14.03
CA GLY A 7 4.07 2.39 -13.31
C GLY A 7 3.61 0.95 -13.48
N LEU A 8 3.65 0.43 -14.72
CA LEU A 8 3.32 -0.98 -15.02
C LEU A 8 4.31 -1.94 -14.35
N GLU A 9 5.61 -1.66 -14.41
CA GLU A 9 6.62 -2.45 -13.71
C GLU A 9 6.36 -2.54 -12.21
N PHE A 10 5.96 -1.44 -11.59
CA PHE A 10 5.59 -1.45 -10.17
C PHE A 10 4.40 -2.37 -9.91
N LEU A 11 3.36 -2.31 -10.75
CA LEU A 11 2.18 -3.17 -10.62
C LEU A 11 2.54 -4.64 -10.81
N ASP A 12 3.33 -4.97 -11.82
CA ASP A 12 3.79 -6.33 -12.08
C ASP A 12 4.60 -6.85 -10.89
N HIS A 13 5.54 -6.05 -10.37
CA HIS A 13 6.35 -6.41 -9.20
C HIS A 13 5.50 -6.75 -7.97
N ILE A 14 4.49 -5.95 -7.63
CA ILE A 14 3.65 -6.22 -6.45
C ILE A 14 2.75 -7.44 -6.67
N THR A 15 2.28 -7.67 -7.89
CA THR A 15 1.39 -8.80 -8.20
C THR A 15 2.15 -10.13 -8.26
N GLU A 16 3.36 -10.13 -8.81
CA GLU A 16 4.23 -11.30 -8.82
C GLU A 16 4.58 -11.73 -7.39
N ARG A 17 4.88 -10.76 -6.51
CA ARG A 17 5.08 -11.05 -5.08
C ARG A 17 3.86 -11.62 -4.38
N ALA A 18 2.67 -11.28 -4.85
CA ALA A 18 1.42 -11.85 -4.37
C ALA A 18 1.09 -13.22 -5.01
N GLY A 19 1.94 -13.73 -5.91
CA GLY A 19 1.76 -15.02 -6.57
C GLY A 19 0.85 -14.98 -7.80
N TYR A 20 0.60 -13.79 -8.35
CA TYR A 20 -0.22 -13.60 -9.54
C TYR A 20 0.61 -13.02 -10.68
N LYS A 21 0.25 -13.39 -11.91
CA LYS A 21 0.75 -12.74 -13.13
C LYS A 21 -0.44 -12.10 -13.84
N ASN A 22 -0.32 -10.81 -14.13
CA ASN A 22 -1.34 -10.09 -14.90
C ASN A 22 -1.01 -10.12 -16.39
N ASP A 23 -2.01 -10.32 -17.22
CA ASP A 23 -1.94 -10.10 -18.66
C ASP A 23 -2.65 -8.77 -18.97
N TRP A 24 -1.88 -7.71 -19.23
CA TRP A 24 -2.42 -6.40 -19.54
C TRP A 24 -2.82 -6.31 -21.02
N ILE A 25 -4.11 -6.09 -21.28
CA ILE A 25 -4.61 -5.79 -22.62
C ILE A 25 -4.65 -4.26 -22.79
N VAL A 26 -3.72 -3.72 -23.57
CA VAL A 26 -3.69 -2.29 -23.87
C VAL A 26 -4.76 -1.97 -24.90
N VAL A 27 -5.86 -1.37 -24.46
CA VAL A 27 -6.97 -0.94 -25.33
C VAL A 27 -6.61 0.32 -26.12
N ARG A 28 -5.78 1.19 -25.54
CA ARG A 28 -5.32 2.43 -26.16
C ARG A 28 -3.99 2.86 -25.55
N GLU A 29 -3.05 3.25 -26.39
CA GLU A 29 -1.81 3.89 -25.96
C GLU A 29 -2.09 5.31 -25.47
N ALA A 30 -1.62 5.62 -24.27
CA ALA A 30 -1.75 6.93 -23.66
C ALA A 30 -0.60 7.14 -22.67
N ASP A 31 -0.10 8.37 -22.63
CA ASP A 31 0.89 8.82 -21.65
C ASP A 31 0.23 9.48 -20.43
N THR A 32 1.03 9.71 -19.39
CA THR A 32 0.64 10.49 -18.22
C THR A 32 1.71 11.54 -17.89
N SER A 33 1.28 12.71 -17.43
CA SER A 33 2.18 13.80 -17.06
C SER A 33 2.72 13.61 -15.64
N SER A 34 4.00 13.94 -15.45
CA SER A 34 4.64 14.03 -14.13
C SER A 34 4.12 15.19 -13.27
N ASP A 35 3.35 16.11 -13.83
CA ASP A 35 2.79 17.25 -13.10
C ASP A 35 1.71 16.83 -12.11
N TYR A 36 1.16 15.61 -12.25
CA TYR A 36 0.06 15.10 -11.44
C TYR A 36 0.43 13.80 -10.74
N GLY A 37 0.38 13.83 -9.40
CA GLY A 37 0.70 12.67 -8.58
C GLY A 37 2.18 12.27 -8.70
N ARG A 38 2.47 11.02 -8.35
CA ARG A 38 3.81 10.42 -8.37
C ARG A 38 3.69 8.91 -8.26
N LEU A 39 4.73 8.19 -8.65
CA LEU A 39 4.75 6.74 -8.47
C LEU A 39 4.70 6.39 -6.98
N PRO A 40 4.07 5.26 -6.60
CA PRO A 40 3.88 4.92 -5.20
C PRO A 40 5.16 4.93 -4.38
N TYR A 41 6.27 4.44 -4.94
CA TYR A 41 7.59 4.36 -4.29
C TYR A 41 8.41 5.66 -4.33
N GLU A 42 7.92 6.70 -5.01
CA GLU A 42 8.54 8.04 -5.05
C GLU A 42 7.83 9.01 -4.10
N ARG A 43 6.91 8.53 -3.25
CA ARG A 43 6.18 9.36 -2.30
C ARG A 43 7.12 9.91 -1.21
N PRO A 44 7.00 11.19 -0.82
CA PRO A 44 7.65 11.68 0.38
C PRO A 44 7.14 10.87 1.57
N ILE A 45 8.00 10.64 2.57
CA ILE A 45 7.70 9.75 3.70
C ILE A 45 6.34 10.03 4.37
N LYS A 46 5.95 11.30 4.51
CA LYS A 46 4.66 11.69 5.09
C LYS A 46 3.48 11.19 4.25
N GLU A 47 3.55 11.34 2.93
CA GLU A 47 2.50 10.88 2.01
C GLU A 47 2.48 9.35 1.92
N HIS A 48 3.66 8.72 1.98
CA HIS A 48 3.81 7.27 2.05
C HIS A 48 3.09 6.67 3.26
N ILE A 49 3.28 7.28 4.44
CA ILE A 49 2.68 6.85 5.69
C ILE A 49 1.15 6.99 5.65
N VAL A 50 0.65 8.14 5.21
CA VAL A 50 -0.80 8.43 5.17
C VAL A 50 -1.54 7.50 4.20
N ASN A 51 -0.89 7.08 3.12
CA ASN A 51 -1.44 6.17 2.11
C ASN A 51 -0.86 4.74 2.21
N GLY A 52 -0.36 4.36 3.39
CA GLY A 52 0.36 3.12 3.62
C GLY A 52 -0.49 1.98 4.15
N VAL A 53 0.02 0.75 4.02
CA VAL A 53 -0.51 -0.46 4.64
C VAL A 53 0.63 -1.12 5.41
N ILE A 54 0.35 -1.60 6.63
CA ILE A 54 1.30 -2.35 7.43
C ILE A 54 0.84 -3.80 7.48
N ASN A 55 1.65 -4.71 6.95
CA ASN A 55 1.47 -6.14 7.15
C ASN A 55 1.94 -6.49 8.55
N LEU A 56 1.03 -6.41 9.52
CA LEU A 56 1.33 -6.52 10.94
C LEU A 56 1.11 -7.95 11.43
N ASP A 57 2.16 -8.53 12.02
CA ASP A 57 2.05 -9.77 12.79
C ASP A 57 1.52 -9.45 14.19
N LYS A 58 0.26 -9.79 14.44
CA LYS A 58 -0.46 -9.40 15.65
C LYS A 58 -0.04 -10.29 16.83
N PRO A 59 0.47 -9.73 17.95
CA PRO A 59 0.82 -10.55 19.10
C PRO A 59 -0.43 -11.16 19.78
N PRO A 60 -0.27 -12.29 20.49
CA PRO A 60 -1.31 -12.83 21.39
C PRO A 60 -1.55 -11.90 22.58
N GLY A 61 -2.75 -11.91 23.16
CA GLY A 61 -3.14 -10.98 24.24
C GLY A 61 -4.08 -9.83 23.81
N PRO A 62 -3.62 -8.80 23.07
CA PRO A 62 -4.48 -7.65 22.76
C PRO A 62 -5.51 -7.97 21.68
N THR A 63 -6.61 -7.22 21.70
CA THR A 63 -7.58 -7.17 20.61
C THR A 63 -6.99 -6.50 19.36
N SER A 64 -7.57 -6.79 18.19
CA SER A 64 -7.19 -6.12 16.95
C SER A 64 -7.39 -4.60 17.00
N HIS A 65 -8.40 -4.13 17.74
CA HIS A 65 -8.67 -2.70 17.93
C HIS A 65 -7.60 -2.00 18.79
N GLU A 66 -7.10 -2.66 19.84
CA GLU A 66 -6.02 -2.13 20.67
C GLU A 66 -4.72 -1.99 19.87
N VAL A 67 -4.38 -3.01 19.07
CA VAL A 67 -3.18 -2.97 18.22
C VAL A 67 -3.28 -1.84 17.19
N VAL A 68 -4.44 -1.65 16.54
CA VAL A 68 -4.68 -0.51 15.63
C VAL A 68 -4.51 0.82 16.38
N ALA A 69 -5.02 0.95 17.60
CA ALA A 69 -4.87 2.17 18.40
C ALA A 69 -3.40 2.47 18.73
N TRP A 70 -2.60 1.45 19.03
CA TRP A 70 -1.16 1.61 19.26
C TRP A 70 -0.42 2.05 18.01
N VAL A 71 -0.64 1.38 16.87
CA VAL A 71 -0.03 1.73 15.59
C VAL A 71 -0.39 3.18 15.19
N LYS A 72 -1.66 3.55 15.32
CA LYS A 72 -2.14 4.91 15.04
C LYS A 72 -1.36 5.96 15.85
N LYS A 73 -1.16 5.70 17.14
CA LYS A 73 -0.42 6.59 18.05
C LYS A 73 1.07 6.64 17.72
N LEU A 74 1.69 5.50 17.45
CA LEU A 74 3.13 5.39 17.14
C LEU A 74 3.49 6.10 15.83
N VAL A 75 2.67 5.92 14.80
CA VAL A 75 2.92 6.47 13.46
C VAL A 75 2.42 7.93 13.35
N GLY A 76 1.58 8.38 14.28
CA GLY A 76 1.11 9.77 14.34
C GLY A 76 0.06 10.11 13.27
N VAL A 77 -0.78 9.16 12.89
CA VAL A 77 -1.82 9.34 11.87
C VAL A 77 -3.20 9.60 12.48
N SER A 78 -4.04 10.38 11.76
CA SER A 78 -5.38 10.73 12.24
C SER A 78 -6.39 9.59 12.14
N LYS A 79 -6.17 8.63 11.25
CA LYS A 79 -7.03 7.47 11.00
C LYS A 79 -6.20 6.21 10.76
N ALA A 80 -6.67 5.08 11.27
CA ALA A 80 -6.13 3.75 11.03
C ALA A 80 -7.26 2.71 11.20
N GLY A 81 -7.13 1.55 10.56
CA GLY A 81 -8.08 0.44 10.64
C GLY A 81 -7.39 -0.89 10.31
N HIS A 82 -8.10 -2.00 10.46
CA HIS A 82 -7.61 -3.34 10.13
C HIS A 82 -8.51 -4.04 9.09
N GLY A 83 -7.94 -4.96 8.32
CA GLY A 83 -8.68 -5.72 7.29
C GLY A 83 -9.60 -6.82 7.83
N GLY A 84 -9.48 -7.18 9.10
CA GLY A 84 -10.32 -8.18 9.77
C GLY A 84 -9.93 -8.34 11.23
N THR A 85 -10.89 -8.75 12.06
CA THR A 85 -10.64 -9.00 13.49
C THR A 85 -10.00 -10.37 13.66
N LEU A 86 -8.81 -10.40 14.23
CA LEU A 86 -8.24 -11.61 14.81
C LEU A 86 -8.63 -11.66 16.29
N GLU A 87 -9.18 -12.81 16.70
CA GLU A 87 -9.52 -13.08 18.08
C GLU A 87 -8.25 -13.04 18.96
N PRO A 88 -8.34 -12.49 20.18
CA PRO A 88 -7.29 -12.66 21.17
C PRO A 88 -7.06 -14.15 21.46
N LEU A 89 -5.79 -14.54 21.52
CA LEU A 89 -5.35 -15.80 22.10
C LEU A 89 -5.02 -15.58 23.58
#